data_AF-F4PJZ2-F1
#
_entry.id   AF-F4PJZ2-F1
#
_cell.length_a   1.000
_cell.length_b   1.000
_cell.length_c   1.000
_cell.angle_alpha   90.00
_cell.angle_beta   90.00
_cell.angle_gamma   90.00
#
_symmetry.space_group_name_H-M   'P 1'
#
loop_
_entity.id
_entity.type
_entity.pdbx_description
1 polymer ?
#
loop_
_entity_poly.entity_id
_entity_poly.type
_entity_poly.pdbx_seq_one_letter_code
_entity_poly.pdbx_strand_id
1 'polypeptide(L)'
;MSDLNIQHQMSSSPSTSNFHDNRKSVYIQQSNNNSNTGRSPQRSGGEWGFVGKIGVAKTSVLQKIGKVEVTQSTPELVINNIKAKALKLLYEDTLRTSKKLVSKLEAQDKATENLKTALTAITNYYTNESMTGQSIESVVTLHNELIQYRIKFEQSINNRYILPADAFLQTTINPARDAKAKFRKARLEYDSALNKLKMVQGQKELDAKSLFSAHGHHAQYKLKYLHRQYDAHHALHDTITRHSFEYLVQSINLLASEYDHYGSTCAYLTQMEPFIQEMRTHAEKQRQEYQEKKQEETNALLEIANEKEETKFNELVEIFSSADLAVVNAICLSSGSDQDNILEDLVKILDAHKQTLPIIKLGISKEVESTPSASTLFRGNSTATKLMTAFTRMTGCGYLKTTLKPLIERITKDPSGYELDPDKGVDTTGNSERLQGICQEFLESIYSSLNHCPLPFREMANHLQTEVVKRFPDSKHTSVGGFIFLRFFCPCILSPDSAGVVDTSSLTMEARRSLILVSKVLQNVANGILFGAKEAYMKEMNSFLERNIEGVKVFLDNVATLPPSTDYTPLASIQEVKAKELPSIHKLLIKNLEKIFKTLGQYNQQSVTFSLVSALGRLGDTN
;
A
#
# COMPACT_ATOMS: atom_id res chain seq x y z
N MET A 1 1.45 -38.01 -3.97
CA MET A 1 2.15 -38.37 -2.72
C MET A 1 2.89 -37.11 -2.30
N SER A 2 2.57 -36.40 -1.22
CA SER A 2 1.71 -36.73 -0.08
C SER A 2 1.33 -35.41 0.58
N ASP A 3 0.08 -35.34 1.03
CA ASP A 3 -0.44 -34.35 1.97
C ASP A 3 0.42 -34.24 3.23
N LEU A 4 0.43 -33.07 3.88
CA LEU A 4 0.02 -33.00 5.29
C LEU A 4 -0.24 -31.56 5.77
N ASN A 5 -1.48 -31.44 6.23
CA ASN A 5 -2.22 -30.39 6.88
C ASN A 5 -1.80 -30.24 8.36
N ILE A 6 -1.57 -29.03 8.90
CA ILE A 6 -1.69 -28.75 10.35
C ILE A 6 -2.24 -27.33 10.57
N GLN A 7 -3.42 -27.26 11.19
CA GLN A 7 -4.02 -26.09 11.83
C GLN A 7 -3.35 -25.80 13.18
N HIS A 8 -3.32 -24.54 13.62
CA HIS A 8 -3.47 -24.22 15.04
C HIS A 8 -4.23 -22.92 15.28
N GLN A 9 -5.21 -23.03 16.18
CA GLN A 9 -6.12 -22.01 16.71
C GLN A 9 -5.40 -20.98 17.59
N MET A 10 -5.94 -19.76 17.70
CA MET A 10 -6.06 -19.07 18.98
C MET A 10 -7.35 -18.25 19.09
N SER A 11 -7.98 -18.43 20.24
CA SER A 11 -9.22 -17.84 20.74
C SER A 11 -8.96 -16.65 21.65
N SER A 12 -9.76 -15.58 21.56
CA SER A 12 -10.27 -14.82 22.74
C SER A 12 -11.12 -13.61 22.31
N SER A 13 -12.36 -13.53 22.79
CA SER A 13 -13.24 -12.35 22.77
C SER A 13 -12.74 -11.26 23.75
N PRO A 14 -13.16 -9.97 23.65
CA PRO A 14 -14.48 -9.57 24.19
C PRO A 14 -15.17 -8.33 23.55
N SER A 15 -16.38 -8.07 24.05
CA SER A 15 -17.08 -6.78 24.18
C SER A 15 -18.02 -6.31 23.07
N THR A 16 -19.30 -6.49 23.38
CA THR A 16 -20.50 -5.91 22.79
C THR A 16 -20.62 -4.41 23.04
N SER A 17 -20.97 -3.63 22.02
CA SER A 17 -21.76 -2.41 22.18
C SER A 17 -22.70 -2.18 21.00
N ASN A 18 -23.98 -2.03 21.34
CA ASN A 18 -25.17 -1.93 20.50
C ASN A 18 -25.09 -0.92 19.34
N PHE A 19 -25.51 -1.35 18.15
CA PHE A 19 -26.25 -0.50 17.21
C PHE A 19 -27.34 -1.33 16.54
N HIS A 20 -28.59 -0.88 16.71
CA HIS A 20 -29.76 -1.37 16.00
C HIS A 20 -29.61 -1.10 14.51
N ASP A 21 -29.69 -2.14 13.67
CA ASP A 21 -30.35 -1.96 12.38
C ASP A 21 -30.97 -3.24 11.83
N ASN A 22 -32.19 -3.09 11.35
CA ASN A 22 -33.13 -4.14 11.02
C ASN A 22 -32.92 -4.56 9.55
N ARG A 23 -32.21 -5.67 9.29
CA ARG A 23 -32.25 -6.37 8.00
C ARG A 23 -32.32 -7.88 8.20
N LYS A 24 -33.52 -8.45 8.03
CA LYS A 24 -33.68 -9.89 7.84
C LYS A 24 -33.52 -10.23 6.36
N SER A 25 -32.41 -10.89 6.04
CA SER A 25 -32.33 -11.89 4.97
C SER A 25 -32.00 -13.21 5.65
N VAL A 26 -32.85 -14.22 5.51
CA VAL A 26 -32.46 -15.63 5.74
C VAL A 26 -33.21 -16.50 4.74
N TYR A 27 -32.43 -17.24 3.98
CA TYR A 27 -32.80 -18.40 3.18
C TYR A 27 -32.81 -19.67 4.06
N ILE A 28 -33.38 -20.74 3.49
CA ILE A 28 -33.29 -22.17 3.84
C ILE A 28 -34.36 -22.69 4.83
N GLN A 29 -35.28 -23.55 4.35
CA GLN A 29 -35.17 -25.00 4.66
C GLN A 29 -36.07 -25.89 3.79
N GLN A 30 -35.46 -27.01 3.41
CA GLN A 30 -35.99 -28.18 2.74
C GLN A 30 -37.04 -28.90 3.58
N SER A 31 -37.97 -29.61 2.94
CA SER A 31 -38.52 -30.85 3.49
C SER A 31 -38.82 -31.82 2.35
N ASN A 32 -38.20 -32.99 2.40
CA ASN A 32 -38.38 -34.09 1.47
C ASN A 32 -39.30 -35.18 2.09
N ASN A 33 -40.00 -35.90 1.22
CA ASN A 33 -40.70 -37.20 1.38
C ASN A 33 -41.99 -37.28 2.23
N ASN A 34 -43.12 -37.65 1.59
CA ASN A 34 -43.47 -39.07 1.44
C ASN A 34 -44.57 -39.37 0.38
N SER A 35 -44.47 -40.58 -0.16
CA SER A 35 -45.27 -41.30 -1.17
C SER A 35 -46.81 -41.26 -1.09
N ASN A 36 -47.51 -41.23 -2.24
CA ASN A 36 -48.31 -42.38 -2.72
C ASN A 36 -48.99 -42.17 -4.10
N THR A 37 -48.72 -43.14 -4.98
CA THR A 37 -49.59 -43.85 -5.96
C THR A 37 -50.72 -43.14 -6.71
N GLY A 38 -50.73 -43.37 -8.02
CA GLY A 38 -51.65 -42.82 -9.00
C GLY A 38 -53.12 -43.23 -8.88
N ARG A 39 -53.95 -42.43 -9.55
CA ARG A 39 -55.08 -42.85 -10.39
C ARG A 39 -55.61 -41.63 -11.13
N SER A 40 -55.70 -41.72 -12.44
CA SER A 40 -56.53 -40.89 -13.30
C SER A 40 -58.02 -41.15 -13.02
N PRO A 41 -58.90 -40.18 -13.33
CA PRO A 41 -60.05 -40.56 -14.12
C PRO A 41 -60.35 -39.61 -15.28
N GLN A 42 -60.82 -40.24 -16.36
CA GLN A 42 -61.40 -39.64 -17.55
C GLN A 42 -62.71 -38.87 -17.24
N ARG A 43 -63.02 -37.98 -18.19
CA ARG A 43 -64.15 -37.06 -18.31
C ARG A 43 -65.53 -37.69 -18.12
N SER A 44 -66.46 -36.90 -17.59
CA SER A 44 -67.88 -36.93 -17.99
C SER A 44 -68.51 -35.54 -17.89
N GLY A 45 -69.20 -35.15 -18.98
CA GLY A 45 -70.44 -34.37 -19.04
C GLY A 45 -70.60 -33.14 -18.14
N GLY A 46 -70.79 -31.99 -18.79
CA GLY A 46 -71.05 -30.70 -18.12
C GLY A 46 -72.30 -30.72 -17.25
N GLU A 47 -72.06 -30.52 -15.95
CA GLU A 47 -73.02 -29.95 -15.00
C GLU A 47 -72.22 -29.03 -14.08
N TRP A 48 -72.72 -27.81 -13.83
CA TRP A 48 -72.14 -26.93 -12.82
C TRP A 48 -72.47 -27.47 -11.43
N GLY A 49 -71.73 -28.51 -11.02
CA GLY A 49 -71.78 -29.12 -9.70
C GLY A 49 -71.14 -28.20 -8.66
N PHE A 50 -71.90 -27.83 -7.63
CA PHE A 50 -71.43 -27.09 -6.47
C PHE A 50 -70.56 -28.04 -5.60
N VAL A 51 -69.25 -28.11 -5.87
CA VAL A 51 -68.32 -28.96 -5.11
C VAL A 51 -67.61 -28.15 -4.03
N GLY A 52 -67.81 -28.57 -2.79
CA GLY A 52 -67.12 -28.04 -1.62
C GLY A 52 -65.72 -28.63 -1.43
N LYS A 53 -64.93 -27.86 -0.67
CA LYS A 53 -63.63 -28.17 -0.02
C LYS A 53 -62.39 -28.24 -0.92
N ILE A 54 -61.86 -27.05 -1.22
CA ILE A 54 -60.42 -26.74 -1.15
C ILE A 54 -60.31 -25.37 -0.44
N GLY A 55 -59.39 -25.25 0.51
CA GLY A 55 -59.13 -24.03 1.27
C GLY A 55 -58.64 -22.91 0.37
N VAL A 56 -59.58 -22.16 -0.20
CA VAL A 56 -59.34 -20.93 -0.93
C VAL A 56 -60.12 -19.85 -0.20
N ALA A 57 -59.46 -18.73 0.11
CA ALA A 57 -60.10 -17.54 0.66
C ALA A 57 -61.43 -17.31 -0.07
N LYS A 58 -62.55 -17.35 0.67
CA LYS A 58 -63.90 -17.13 0.15
C LYS A 58 -63.85 -15.88 -0.73
N THR A 59 -63.84 -16.06 -2.05
CA THR A 59 -63.73 -14.95 -2.99
C THR A 59 -64.90 -14.00 -2.75
N SER A 60 -64.64 -12.68 -2.72
CA SER A 60 -65.66 -11.66 -2.38
C SER A 60 -66.93 -11.75 -3.23
N VAL A 61 -66.80 -12.34 -4.43
CA VAL A 61 -67.87 -12.64 -5.38
C VAL A 61 -68.89 -13.62 -4.81
N LEU A 62 -68.46 -14.73 -4.21
CA LEU A 62 -69.34 -15.75 -3.61
C LEU A 62 -70.09 -15.19 -2.39
N GLN A 63 -69.42 -14.37 -1.56
CA GLN A 63 -70.07 -13.66 -0.45
C GLN A 63 -71.13 -12.64 -0.92
N LYS A 64 -70.89 -11.95 -2.05
CA LYS A 64 -71.86 -11.00 -2.64
C LYS A 64 -73.05 -11.69 -3.31
N ILE A 65 -72.92 -12.93 -3.76
CA ILE A 65 -73.99 -13.69 -4.44
C ILE A 65 -75.02 -14.24 -3.44
N GLY A 66 -74.60 -14.66 -2.23
CA GLY A 66 -75.35 -15.48 -1.28
C GLY A 66 -76.54 -14.89 -0.50
N LYS A 67 -77.43 -14.09 -1.11
CA LYS A 67 -78.77 -13.85 -0.53
C LYS A 67 -79.78 -14.69 -1.31
N VAL A 68 -80.26 -15.77 -0.71
CA VAL A 68 -81.29 -16.66 -1.27
C VAL A 68 -82.56 -15.84 -1.53
N GLU A 69 -82.93 -15.65 -2.79
CA GLU A 69 -84.20 -15.01 -3.18
C GLU A 69 -85.34 -16.01 -2.95
N VAL A 70 -85.99 -15.94 -1.78
CA VAL A 70 -87.26 -16.65 -1.55
C VAL A 70 -88.36 -15.91 -2.29
N THR A 71 -88.63 -16.29 -3.54
CA THR A 71 -89.76 -15.73 -4.29
C THR A 71 -90.52 -16.84 -5.02
N GLN A 72 -91.86 -16.79 -4.98
CA GLN A 72 -92.73 -17.55 -5.89
C GLN A 72 -92.50 -17.04 -7.32
N SER A 73 -91.42 -17.48 -7.94
CA SER A 73 -90.97 -17.19 -9.32
C SER A 73 -90.60 -18.53 -9.95
N THR A 74 -90.57 -18.62 -11.28
CA THR A 74 -90.06 -19.84 -11.93
C THR A 74 -88.60 -20.11 -11.49
N PRO A 75 -88.22 -21.36 -11.14
CA PRO A 75 -86.86 -21.69 -10.71
C PRO A 75 -85.77 -21.21 -11.68
N GLU A 76 -86.06 -21.26 -12.98
CA GLU A 76 -85.17 -20.81 -14.05
C GLU A 76 -84.81 -19.31 -13.98
N LEU A 77 -85.80 -18.45 -13.68
CA LEU A 77 -85.57 -17.00 -13.58
C LEU A 77 -84.63 -16.65 -12.43
N VAL A 78 -84.70 -17.39 -11.32
CA VAL A 78 -83.83 -17.20 -10.15
C VAL A 78 -82.40 -17.65 -10.49
N ILE A 79 -82.25 -18.80 -11.15
CA ILE A 79 -80.95 -19.33 -11.59
C ILE A 79 -80.27 -18.38 -12.58
N ASN A 80 -80.99 -17.91 -13.61
CA ASN A 80 -80.42 -17.01 -14.62
C ASN A 80 -80.03 -15.65 -14.03
N ASN A 81 -80.79 -15.13 -13.05
CA ASN A 81 -80.43 -13.92 -12.32
C ASN A 81 -79.14 -14.10 -11.49
N ILE A 82 -78.99 -15.23 -10.80
CA ILE A 82 -77.77 -15.55 -10.03
C ILE A 82 -76.56 -15.62 -10.96
N LYS A 83 -76.69 -16.32 -12.10
CA LYS A 83 -75.62 -16.41 -13.11
C LYS A 83 -75.26 -15.04 -13.70
N ALA A 84 -76.24 -14.20 -14.03
CA ALA A 84 -75.98 -12.87 -14.58
C ALA A 84 -75.31 -11.95 -13.54
N LYS A 85 -75.67 -12.09 -12.27
CA LYS A 85 -75.00 -11.38 -11.15
C LYS A 85 -73.56 -11.83 -10.97
N ALA A 86 -73.29 -13.13 -11.07
CA ALA A 86 -71.93 -13.68 -11.01
C ALA A 86 -71.07 -13.18 -12.18
N LEU A 87 -71.60 -13.27 -13.41
CA LEU A 87 -70.95 -12.81 -14.62
C LEU A 87 -70.59 -11.32 -14.55
N LYS A 88 -71.53 -10.48 -14.09
CA LYS A 88 -71.26 -9.04 -13.85
C LYS A 88 -70.06 -8.82 -12.93
N LEU A 89 -70.04 -9.49 -11.79
CA LEU A 89 -68.96 -9.33 -10.80
C LEU A 89 -67.61 -9.80 -11.36
N LEU A 90 -67.59 -10.89 -12.12
CA LEU A 90 -66.38 -11.41 -12.75
C LEU A 90 -65.80 -10.43 -13.77
N TYR A 91 -66.63 -9.88 -14.65
CA TYR A 91 -66.21 -8.87 -15.62
C TYR A 91 -65.74 -7.58 -14.93
N GLU A 92 -66.48 -7.06 -13.94
CA GLU A 92 -66.10 -5.86 -13.19
C GLU A 92 -64.74 -6.03 -12.50
N ASP A 93 -64.49 -7.18 -11.87
CA ASP A 93 -63.25 -7.44 -11.13
C ASP A 93 -62.05 -7.64 -12.08
N THR A 94 -62.26 -8.36 -13.18
CA THR A 94 -61.22 -8.60 -14.17
C THR A 94 -60.88 -7.31 -14.92
N LEU A 95 -61.87 -6.51 -15.34
CA LEU A 95 -61.65 -5.19 -15.96
C LEU A 95 -60.88 -4.25 -15.04
N ARG A 96 -61.24 -4.20 -13.76
CA ARG A 96 -60.52 -3.40 -12.76
C ARG A 96 -59.05 -3.81 -12.68
N THR A 97 -58.78 -5.10 -12.70
CA THR A 97 -57.42 -5.65 -12.62
C THR A 97 -56.63 -5.37 -13.91
N SER A 98 -57.23 -5.59 -15.09
CA SER A 98 -56.60 -5.30 -16.39
C SER A 98 -56.32 -3.81 -16.59
N LYS A 99 -57.23 -2.90 -16.19
CA LYS A 99 -56.97 -1.45 -16.23
C LYS A 99 -55.82 -1.05 -15.30
N LYS A 100 -55.72 -1.69 -14.13
CA LYS A 100 -54.59 -1.49 -13.20
C LYS A 100 -53.27 -2.04 -13.75
N LEU A 101 -53.30 -3.15 -14.50
CA LEU A 101 -52.14 -3.71 -15.18
C LEU A 101 -51.62 -2.72 -16.24
N VAL A 102 -52.50 -2.20 -17.10
CA VAL A 102 -52.16 -1.18 -18.12
C VAL A 102 -51.49 0.04 -17.48
N SER A 103 -52.09 0.62 -16.43
CA SER A 103 -51.52 1.79 -15.74
C SER A 103 -50.13 1.52 -15.14
N LYS A 104 -49.84 0.28 -14.72
CA LYS A 104 -48.49 -0.09 -14.26
C LYS A 104 -47.48 -0.21 -15.40
N LEU A 105 -47.91 -0.70 -16.57
CA LEU A 105 -47.06 -0.78 -17.76
C LEU A 105 -46.65 0.63 -18.22
N GLU A 106 -47.59 1.57 -18.26
CA GLU A 106 -47.32 2.99 -18.58
C GLU A 106 -46.28 3.61 -17.63
N ALA A 107 -46.41 3.34 -16.33
CA ALA A 107 -45.45 3.81 -15.32
C ALA A 107 -44.04 3.18 -15.53
N GLN A 108 -44.00 1.90 -15.91
CA GLN A 108 -42.75 1.20 -16.23
C GLN A 108 -42.08 1.74 -17.50
N ASP A 109 -42.86 2.10 -18.52
CA ASP A 109 -42.33 2.70 -19.74
C ASP A 109 -41.67 4.05 -19.47
N LYS A 110 -42.32 4.90 -18.66
CA LYS A 110 -41.74 6.17 -18.22
C LYS A 110 -40.41 5.98 -17.47
N ALA A 111 -40.32 4.98 -16.59
CA ALA A 111 -39.08 4.67 -15.89
C ALA A 111 -37.97 4.17 -16.83
N THR A 112 -38.35 3.37 -17.84
CA THR A 112 -37.41 2.83 -18.84
C THR A 112 -36.83 3.94 -19.72
N GLU A 113 -37.63 4.95 -20.09
CA GLU A 113 -37.17 6.09 -20.90
C GLU A 113 -36.15 6.97 -20.15
N ASN A 114 -36.32 7.14 -18.84
CA ASN A 114 -35.33 7.83 -18.01
C ASN A 114 -34.00 7.06 -17.98
N LEU A 115 -34.05 5.73 -17.82
CA LEU A 115 -32.86 4.87 -17.83
C LEU A 115 -32.15 4.94 -19.18
N LYS A 116 -32.89 4.85 -20.28
CA LYS A 116 -32.35 5.03 -21.64
C LYS A 116 -31.61 6.35 -21.78
N THR A 117 -32.20 7.46 -21.33
CA THR A 117 -31.56 8.79 -21.41
C THR A 117 -30.23 8.82 -20.65
N ALA A 118 -30.19 8.22 -19.45
CA ALA A 118 -28.95 8.09 -18.67
C ALA A 118 -27.90 7.23 -19.40
N LEU A 119 -28.30 6.08 -19.93
CA LEU A 119 -27.40 5.20 -20.67
C LEU A 119 -26.86 5.85 -21.95
N THR A 120 -27.69 6.59 -22.70
CA THR A 120 -27.26 7.35 -23.89
C THR A 120 -26.25 8.44 -23.52
N ALA A 121 -26.44 9.12 -22.39
CA ALA A 121 -25.45 10.10 -21.89
C ALA A 121 -24.11 9.44 -21.55
N ILE A 122 -24.16 8.24 -20.96
CA ILE A 122 -22.96 7.44 -20.67
C ILE A 122 -22.29 7.00 -21.98
N THR A 123 -23.03 6.53 -22.99
CA THR A 123 -22.46 6.17 -24.30
C THR A 123 -21.63 7.31 -24.88
N ASN A 124 -22.14 8.55 -24.84
CA ASN A 124 -21.42 9.73 -25.34
C ASN A 124 -20.07 9.96 -24.66
N TYR A 125 -19.92 9.59 -23.38
CA TYR A 125 -18.65 9.71 -22.64
C TYR A 125 -17.61 8.68 -23.11
N TYR A 126 -18.04 7.50 -23.56
CA TYR A 126 -17.17 6.39 -23.95
C TYR A 126 -16.92 6.29 -25.46
N THR A 127 -17.27 7.32 -26.25
CA THR A 127 -17.49 7.24 -27.70
C THR A 127 -16.32 6.84 -28.59
N ASN A 128 -15.07 6.72 -28.12
CA ASN A 128 -13.93 6.55 -29.04
C ASN A 128 -12.91 5.43 -28.77
N GLU A 129 -12.95 4.66 -27.67
CA GLU A 129 -11.84 3.70 -27.40
C GLU A 129 -12.23 2.32 -26.83
N SER A 130 -13.51 1.96 -26.73
CA SER A 130 -13.90 0.73 -26.04
C SER A 130 -15.10 0.05 -26.68
N MET A 131 -14.99 -1.26 -26.94
CA MET A 131 -16.12 -2.14 -27.32
C MET A 131 -17.34 -1.96 -26.39
N THR A 132 -17.08 -1.54 -25.15
CA THR A 132 -18.07 -1.15 -24.12
C THR A 132 -19.06 -0.08 -24.60
N GLY A 133 -18.64 0.90 -25.40
CA GLY A 133 -19.55 1.93 -25.94
C GLY A 133 -20.63 1.32 -26.85
N GLN A 134 -20.22 0.38 -27.71
CA GLN A 134 -21.13 -0.37 -28.59
C GLN A 134 -22.02 -1.32 -27.79
N SER A 135 -21.49 -1.93 -26.72
CA SER A 135 -22.26 -2.74 -25.78
C SER A 135 -23.34 -1.92 -25.06
N ILE A 136 -23.03 -0.71 -24.59
CA ILE A 136 -24.01 0.20 -23.97
C ILE A 136 -25.07 0.61 -24.99
N GLU A 137 -24.68 0.95 -26.23
CA GLU A 137 -25.60 1.31 -27.31
C GLU A 137 -26.54 0.15 -27.69
N SER A 138 -26.02 -1.08 -27.69
CA SER A 138 -26.80 -2.30 -27.93
C SER A 138 -27.81 -2.54 -26.80
N VAL A 139 -27.42 -2.32 -25.54
CA VAL A 139 -28.34 -2.39 -24.38
C VAL A 139 -29.41 -1.30 -24.46
N VAL A 140 -29.07 -0.07 -24.87
CA VAL A 140 -30.04 1.01 -25.12
C VAL A 140 -31.04 0.63 -26.19
N THR A 141 -30.58 0.02 -27.28
CA THR A 141 -31.43 -0.45 -28.38
C THR A 141 -32.41 -1.52 -27.91
N LEU A 142 -31.95 -2.54 -27.17
CA LEU A 142 -32.81 -3.59 -26.60
C LEU A 142 -33.86 -3.01 -25.62
N HIS A 143 -33.51 -1.98 -24.84
CA HIS A 143 -34.48 -1.31 -23.96
C HIS A 143 -35.57 -0.58 -24.77
N ASN A 144 -35.23 0.04 -25.91
CA ASN A 144 -36.23 0.65 -26.80
C ASN A 144 -37.19 -0.39 -27.38
N GLU A 145 -36.66 -1.54 -27.82
CA GLU A 145 -37.50 -2.63 -28.34
C GLU A 145 -38.47 -3.13 -27.27
N LEU A 146 -38.02 -3.31 -26.02
CA LEU A 146 -38.88 -3.70 -24.89
C LEU A 146 -40.02 -2.70 -24.61
N ILE A 147 -39.77 -1.38 -24.75
CA ILE A 147 -40.83 -0.36 -24.67
C ILE A 147 -41.86 -0.59 -25.78
N GLN A 148 -41.41 -0.78 -27.04
CA GLN A 148 -42.32 -1.02 -28.16
C GLN A 148 -43.18 -2.27 -27.97
N TYR A 149 -42.62 -3.34 -27.39
CA TYR A 149 -43.39 -4.55 -27.07
C TYR A 149 -44.42 -4.33 -25.96
N ARG A 150 -44.10 -3.54 -24.92
CA ARG A 150 -45.06 -3.21 -23.86
C ARG A 150 -46.22 -2.37 -24.39
N ILE A 151 -45.96 -1.39 -25.25
CA ILE A 151 -47.00 -0.60 -25.93
C ILE A 151 -47.93 -1.51 -26.76
N LYS A 152 -47.36 -2.46 -27.52
CA LYS A 152 -48.17 -3.44 -28.29
C LYS A 152 -49.02 -4.33 -27.39
N PHE A 153 -48.48 -4.77 -26.26
CA PHE A 153 -49.21 -5.58 -25.29
C PHE A 153 -50.36 -4.80 -24.63
N GLU A 154 -50.11 -3.55 -24.26
CA GLU A 154 -51.13 -2.64 -23.75
C GLU A 154 -52.29 -2.48 -24.76
N GLN A 155 -51.97 -2.20 -26.02
CA GLN A 155 -52.95 -2.09 -27.10
C GLN A 155 -53.72 -3.41 -27.28
N SER A 156 -53.05 -4.56 -27.17
CA SER A 156 -53.70 -5.88 -27.23
C SER A 156 -54.71 -6.08 -26.09
N ILE A 157 -54.34 -5.79 -24.84
CA ILE A 157 -55.25 -5.89 -23.70
C ILE A 157 -56.44 -4.94 -23.86
N ASN A 158 -56.18 -3.70 -24.26
CA ASN A 158 -57.22 -2.68 -24.43
C ASN A 158 -58.24 -3.12 -25.51
N ASN A 159 -57.75 -3.49 -26.70
CA ASN A 159 -58.60 -3.78 -27.85
C ASN A 159 -59.23 -5.17 -27.81
N ARG A 160 -58.49 -6.20 -27.35
CA ARG A 160 -58.97 -7.60 -27.38
C ARG A 160 -59.75 -7.99 -26.14
N TYR A 161 -59.62 -7.25 -25.04
CA TYR A 161 -60.26 -7.60 -23.77
C TYR A 161 -61.05 -6.45 -23.14
N ILE A 162 -60.41 -5.31 -22.81
CA ILE A 162 -61.05 -4.26 -22.01
C ILE A 162 -62.25 -3.64 -22.72
N LEU A 163 -62.10 -3.21 -23.97
CA LEU A 163 -63.19 -2.59 -24.73
C LEU A 163 -64.35 -3.57 -24.99
N PRO A 164 -64.12 -4.82 -25.46
CA PRO A 164 -65.20 -5.80 -25.60
C PRO A 164 -65.91 -6.16 -24.29
N ALA A 165 -65.15 -6.34 -23.20
CA ALA A 165 -65.70 -6.67 -21.88
C ALA A 165 -66.55 -5.54 -21.30
N ASP A 166 -66.11 -4.29 -21.44
CA ASP A 166 -66.86 -3.11 -20.99
C ASP A 166 -68.15 -2.94 -21.83
N ALA A 167 -68.05 -3.07 -23.16
CA ALA A 167 -69.20 -3.03 -24.05
C ALA A 167 -70.22 -4.12 -23.69
N PHE A 168 -69.77 -5.36 -23.41
CA PHE A 168 -70.63 -6.46 -23.02
C PHE A 168 -71.36 -6.21 -21.68
N LEU A 169 -70.64 -5.67 -20.68
CA LEU A 169 -71.24 -5.25 -19.42
C LEU A 169 -72.34 -4.20 -19.62
N GLN A 170 -72.08 -3.16 -20.42
CA GLN A 170 -72.98 -2.03 -20.60
C GLN A 170 -74.19 -2.35 -21.48
N THR A 171 -74.00 -3.12 -22.54
CA THR A 171 -75.04 -3.36 -23.55
C THR A 171 -75.86 -4.62 -23.29
N THR A 172 -75.32 -5.59 -22.55
CA THR A 172 -75.97 -6.90 -22.37
C THR A 172 -76.30 -7.17 -20.90
N ILE A 173 -75.30 -7.23 -20.02
CA ILE A 173 -75.49 -7.62 -18.62
C ILE A 173 -76.30 -6.58 -17.84
N ASN A 174 -75.95 -5.29 -17.95
CA ASN A 174 -76.62 -4.22 -17.22
C ASN A 174 -78.12 -4.13 -17.60
N PRO A 175 -78.50 -4.08 -18.90
CA PRO A 175 -79.90 -4.06 -19.30
C PRO A 175 -80.71 -5.27 -18.84
N ALA A 176 -80.14 -6.48 -18.87
CA ALA A 176 -80.82 -7.68 -18.38
C ALA A 176 -81.09 -7.63 -16.87
N ARG A 177 -80.13 -7.10 -16.10
CA ARG A 177 -80.31 -6.88 -14.65
C ARG A 177 -81.31 -5.76 -14.36
N ASP A 178 -81.35 -4.72 -15.18
CA ASP A 178 -82.34 -3.65 -15.07
C ASP A 178 -83.75 -4.14 -15.39
N ALA A 179 -83.90 -5.03 -16.39
CA ALA A 179 -85.18 -5.69 -16.69
C ALA A 179 -85.67 -6.50 -15.48
N LYS A 180 -84.77 -7.23 -14.81
CA LYS A 180 -85.08 -7.95 -13.56
C LYS A 180 -85.46 -7.00 -12.41
N ALA A 181 -84.78 -5.87 -12.26
CA ALA A 181 -85.12 -4.86 -11.25
C ALA A 181 -86.51 -4.26 -11.51
N LYS A 182 -86.83 -3.94 -12.77
CA LYS A 182 -88.15 -3.48 -13.21
C LYS A 182 -89.24 -4.52 -12.94
N PHE A 183 -88.96 -5.81 -13.17
CA PHE A 183 -89.86 -6.91 -12.82
C PHE A 183 -90.13 -6.97 -11.31
N ARG A 184 -89.08 -6.89 -10.48
CA ARG A 184 -89.24 -6.89 -9.02
C ARG A 184 -90.14 -5.74 -8.56
N LYS A 185 -89.98 -4.54 -9.14
CA LYS A 185 -90.86 -3.39 -8.86
C LYS A 185 -92.30 -3.66 -9.29
N ALA A 186 -92.51 -4.14 -10.51
CA ALA A 186 -93.86 -4.45 -11.02
C ALA A 186 -94.57 -5.54 -10.19
N ARG A 187 -93.82 -6.51 -9.65
CA ARG A 187 -94.34 -7.52 -8.72
C ARG A 187 -94.84 -6.90 -7.42
N LEU A 188 -94.06 -6.03 -6.78
CA LEU A 188 -94.48 -5.36 -5.55
C LEU A 188 -95.75 -4.52 -5.76
N GLU A 189 -95.83 -3.83 -6.91
CA GLU A 189 -97.02 -3.08 -7.30
C GLU A 189 -98.24 -4.00 -7.50
N TYR A 190 -98.06 -5.16 -8.15
CA TYR A 190 -99.12 -6.17 -8.33
C TYR A 190 -99.58 -6.79 -7.00
N ASP A 191 -98.65 -7.22 -6.15
CA ASP A 191 -98.97 -7.80 -4.84
C ASP A 191 -99.73 -6.79 -3.96
N SER A 192 -99.34 -5.51 -4.02
CA SER A 192 -100.05 -4.41 -3.35
C SER A 192 -101.47 -4.21 -3.90
N ALA A 193 -101.64 -4.21 -5.22
CA ALA A 193 -102.96 -4.08 -5.86
C ALA A 193 -103.87 -5.29 -5.55
N LEU A 194 -103.32 -6.51 -5.53
CA LEU A 194 -104.04 -7.73 -5.17
C LEU A 194 -104.49 -7.72 -3.71
N ASN A 195 -103.64 -7.27 -2.79
CA ASN A 195 -104.01 -7.15 -1.38
C ASN A 195 -105.11 -6.10 -1.17
N LYS A 196 -105.02 -4.95 -1.84
CA LYS A 196 -106.08 -3.93 -1.81
C LYS A 196 -107.41 -4.47 -2.34
N LEU A 197 -107.39 -5.24 -3.44
CA LEU A 197 -108.58 -5.88 -3.98
C LEU A 197 -109.21 -6.85 -2.97
N LYS A 198 -108.40 -7.73 -2.35
CA LYS A 198 -108.87 -8.65 -1.31
C LYS A 198 -109.45 -7.93 -0.09
N MET A 199 -108.87 -6.80 0.31
CA MET A 199 -109.38 -5.99 1.41
C MET A 199 -110.76 -5.40 1.09
N VAL A 200 -110.95 -4.81 -0.09
CA VAL A 200 -112.25 -4.24 -0.51
C VAL A 200 -113.31 -5.34 -0.66
N GLN A 201 -112.93 -6.53 -1.13
CA GLN A 201 -113.83 -7.70 -1.23
C GLN A 201 -114.25 -8.27 0.14
N GLY A 202 -113.48 -8.02 1.21
CA GLY A 202 -113.75 -8.51 2.56
C GLY A 202 -114.57 -7.56 3.43
N GLN A 203 -114.97 -6.38 2.92
CA GLN A 203 -115.78 -5.42 3.67
C GLN A 203 -117.25 -5.86 3.76
N LYS A 204 -117.90 -5.65 4.92
CA LYS A 204 -119.29 -6.06 5.18
C LYS A 204 -120.33 -5.32 4.33
N GLU A 205 -120.05 -4.08 3.93
CA GLU A 205 -120.84 -3.29 2.98
C GLU A 205 -119.97 -2.98 1.76
N LEU A 206 -120.40 -3.43 0.58
CA LEU A 206 -119.64 -3.28 -0.66
C LEU A 206 -119.96 -1.94 -1.34
N ASP A 207 -118.99 -1.03 -1.38
CA ASP A 207 -119.03 0.14 -2.26
C ASP A 207 -118.62 -0.25 -3.69
N ALA A 208 -119.57 -0.24 -4.61
CA ALA A 208 -119.36 -0.61 -6.00
C ALA A 208 -118.26 0.23 -6.70
N LYS A 209 -118.09 1.50 -6.31
CA LYS A 209 -117.09 2.40 -6.93
C LYS A 209 -115.66 2.03 -6.50
N SER A 210 -115.42 1.79 -5.22
CA SER A 210 -114.12 1.33 -4.72
C SER A 210 -113.78 -0.07 -5.24
N LEU A 211 -114.76 -0.96 -5.36
CA LEU A 211 -114.58 -2.30 -5.94
C LEU A 211 -114.17 -2.22 -7.43
N PHE A 212 -114.86 -1.39 -8.23
CA PHE A 212 -114.51 -1.16 -9.64
C PHE A 212 -113.08 -0.60 -9.78
N SER A 213 -112.72 0.39 -8.97
CA SER A 213 -111.37 0.98 -8.97
C SER A 213 -110.30 -0.05 -8.57
N ALA A 214 -110.55 -0.87 -7.54
CA ALA A 214 -109.65 -1.93 -7.11
C ALA A 214 -109.45 -3.01 -8.18
N HIS A 215 -110.53 -3.42 -8.86
CA HIS A 215 -110.45 -4.36 -9.99
C HIS A 215 -109.70 -3.77 -11.19
N GLY A 216 -109.92 -2.50 -11.53
CA GLY A 216 -109.19 -1.80 -12.59
C GLY A 216 -107.69 -1.70 -12.33
N HIS A 217 -107.31 -1.29 -11.12
CA HIS A 217 -105.90 -1.25 -10.70
C HIS A 217 -105.27 -2.65 -10.72
N HIS A 218 -105.95 -3.66 -10.16
CA HIS A 218 -105.45 -5.03 -10.18
C HIS A 218 -105.24 -5.55 -11.61
N ALA A 219 -106.18 -5.32 -12.53
CA ALA A 219 -106.05 -5.72 -13.93
C ALA A 219 -104.86 -5.04 -14.62
N GLN A 220 -104.68 -3.72 -14.43
CA GLN A 220 -103.57 -2.96 -14.98
C GLN A 220 -102.21 -3.46 -14.45
N TYR A 221 -102.09 -3.64 -13.14
CA TYR A 221 -100.84 -4.13 -12.54
C TYR A 221 -100.57 -5.61 -12.86
N LYS A 222 -101.61 -6.43 -13.05
CA LYS A 222 -101.47 -7.82 -13.53
C LYS A 222 -100.87 -7.87 -14.93
N LEU A 223 -101.36 -7.04 -15.86
CA LEU A 223 -100.81 -6.95 -17.21
C LEU A 223 -99.35 -6.47 -17.19
N LYS A 224 -99.06 -5.41 -16.42
CA LYS A 224 -97.70 -4.88 -16.23
C LYS A 224 -96.76 -5.93 -15.62
N TYR A 225 -97.22 -6.69 -14.63
CA TYR A 225 -96.47 -7.78 -14.02
C TYR A 225 -96.11 -8.87 -15.03
N LEU A 226 -97.08 -9.36 -15.79
CA LEU A 226 -96.87 -10.41 -16.80
C LEU A 226 -95.90 -9.95 -17.90
N HIS A 227 -96.06 -8.74 -18.41
CA HIS A 227 -95.15 -8.18 -19.40
C HIS A 227 -93.72 -8.05 -18.87
N ARG A 228 -93.54 -7.50 -17.66
CA ARG A 228 -92.22 -7.38 -17.04
C ARG A 228 -91.61 -8.73 -16.65
N GLN A 229 -92.43 -9.72 -16.34
CA GLN A 229 -91.98 -11.09 -16.09
C GLN A 229 -91.39 -11.70 -17.36
N TYR A 230 -92.09 -11.56 -18.48
CA TYR A 230 -91.61 -11.99 -19.79
C TYR A 230 -90.33 -11.26 -20.19
N ASP A 231 -90.29 -9.92 -20.11
CA ASP A 231 -89.11 -9.10 -20.39
C ASP A 231 -87.89 -9.57 -19.60
N ALA A 232 -88.04 -9.76 -18.28
CA ALA A 232 -86.96 -10.18 -17.40
C ALA A 232 -86.51 -11.62 -17.67
N HIS A 233 -87.44 -12.53 -17.97
CA HIS A 233 -87.12 -13.91 -18.32
C HIS A 233 -86.34 -13.97 -19.64
N HIS A 234 -86.84 -13.30 -20.67
CA HIS A 234 -86.21 -13.25 -21.98
C HIS A 234 -84.82 -12.62 -21.89
N ALA A 235 -84.68 -11.43 -21.28
CA ALA A 235 -83.38 -10.74 -21.20
C ALA A 235 -82.32 -11.51 -20.40
N LEU A 236 -82.71 -12.14 -19.28
CA LEU A 236 -81.79 -12.94 -18.48
C LEU A 236 -81.44 -14.27 -19.16
N HIS A 237 -82.43 -14.96 -19.74
CA HIS A 237 -82.19 -16.19 -20.49
C HIS A 237 -81.28 -15.93 -21.68
N ASP A 238 -81.54 -14.85 -22.44
CA ASP A 238 -80.71 -14.48 -23.60
C ASP A 238 -79.25 -14.18 -23.21
N THR A 239 -79.06 -13.40 -22.13
CA THR A 239 -77.73 -13.08 -21.59
C THR A 239 -76.95 -14.34 -21.19
N ILE A 240 -77.61 -15.32 -20.56
CA ILE A 240 -76.94 -16.54 -20.11
C ILE A 240 -76.72 -17.52 -21.27
N THR A 241 -77.70 -17.71 -22.13
CA THR A 241 -77.62 -18.72 -23.20
C THR A 241 -76.68 -18.27 -24.32
N ARG A 242 -76.73 -17.00 -24.75
CA ARG A 242 -75.87 -16.51 -25.83
C ARG A 242 -74.48 -16.12 -25.36
N HIS A 243 -74.35 -15.63 -24.12
CA HIS A 243 -73.13 -14.93 -23.72
C HIS A 243 -72.45 -15.48 -22.46
N SER A 244 -72.86 -16.64 -21.94
CA SER A 244 -72.09 -17.33 -20.88
C SER A 244 -70.70 -17.79 -21.35
N PHE A 245 -70.53 -18.06 -22.65
CA PHE A 245 -69.24 -18.45 -23.24
C PHE A 245 -68.32 -17.26 -23.54
N GLU A 246 -68.86 -16.05 -23.69
CA GLU A 246 -68.10 -14.85 -24.02
C GLU A 246 -67.05 -14.54 -22.94
N TYR A 247 -67.37 -14.71 -21.66
CA TYR A 247 -66.38 -14.46 -20.59
C TYR A 247 -65.17 -15.38 -20.71
N LEU A 248 -65.39 -16.66 -21.02
CA LEU A 248 -64.31 -17.62 -21.22
C LEU A 248 -63.43 -17.22 -22.41
N VAL A 249 -64.04 -16.83 -23.53
CA VAL A 249 -63.31 -16.37 -24.73
C VAL A 249 -62.47 -15.14 -24.42
N GLN A 250 -63.05 -14.15 -23.74
CA GLN A 250 -62.34 -12.92 -23.34
C GLN A 250 -61.19 -13.23 -22.38
N SER A 251 -61.39 -14.12 -21.40
CA SER A 251 -60.33 -14.57 -20.49
C SER A 251 -59.21 -15.32 -21.22
N ILE A 252 -59.52 -16.16 -22.21
CA ILE A 252 -58.50 -16.86 -23.03
C ILE A 252 -57.68 -15.84 -23.82
N ASN A 253 -58.31 -14.84 -24.42
CA ASN A 253 -57.61 -13.79 -25.17
C ASN A 253 -56.65 -12.97 -24.29
N LEU A 254 -57.06 -12.69 -23.05
CA LEU A 254 -56.20 -12.03 -22.06
C LEU A 254 -54.99 -12.89 -21.72
N LEU A 255 -55.21 -14.18 -21.40
CA LEU A 255 -54.13 -15.11 -21.05
C LEU A 255 -53.15 -15.34 -22.21
N ALA A 256 -53.65 -15.45 -23.45
CA ALA A 256 -52.79 -15.57 -24.63
C ALA A 256 -51.93 -14.32 -24.82
N SER A 257 -52.51 -13.13 -24.64
CA SER A 257 -51.75 -11.87 -24.73
C SER A 257 -50.67 -11.79 -23.64
N GLU A 258 -50.96 -12.23 -22.41
CA GLU A 258 -49.98 -12.29 -21.31
C GLU A 258 -48.84 -13.27 -21.63
N TYR A 259 -49.17 -14.45 -22.14
CA TYR A 259 -48.18 -15.47 -22.51
C TYR A 259 -47.19 -14.95 -23.56
N ASP A 260 -47.70 -14.37 -24.66
CA ASP A 260 -46.87 -13.83 -25.75
C ASP A 260 -45.95 -12.70 -25.25
N HIS A 261 -46.48 -11.82 -24.38
CA HIS A 261 -45.73 -10.71 -23.82
C HIS A 261 -44.57 -11.15 -22.93
N TYR A 262 -44.82 -12.05 -21.98
CA TYR A 262 -43.77 -12.53 -21.08
C TYR A 262 -42.73 -13.37 -21.82
N GLY A 263 -43.16 -14.23 -22.76
CA GLY A 263 -42.25 -15.02 -23.58
C GLY A 263 -41.28 -14.15 -24.38
N SER A 264 -41.80 -13.12 -25.05
CA SER A 264 -40.98 -12.18 -25.84
C SER A 264 -40.04 -11.37 -24.94
N THR A 265 -40.54 -10.84 -23.81
CA THR A 265 -39.76 -10.04 -22.86
C THR A 265 -38.55 -10.82 -22.32
N CYS A 266 -38.74 -12.08 -21.95
CA CYS A 266 -37.65 -12.94 -21.49
C CYS A 266 -36.59 -13.17 -22.57
N ALA A 267 -36.99 -13.35 -23.82
CA ALA A 267 -36.06 -13.55 -24.94
C ALA A 267 -35.18 -12.30 -25.19
N TYR A 268 -35.75 -11.10 -25.10
CA TYR A 268 -35.00 -9.84 -25.25
C TYR A 268 -34.06 -9.57 -24.08
N LEU A 269 -34.50 -9.82 -22.83
CA LEU A 269 -33.64 -9.66 -21.66
C LEU A 269 -32.44 -10.61 -21.70
N THR A 270 -32.61 -11.82 -22.23
CA THR A 270 -31.51 -12.79 -22.39
C THR A 270 -30.42 -12.27 -23.36
N GLN A 271 -30.79 -11.46 -24.36
CA GLN A 271 -29.83 -10.86 -25.29
C GLN A 271 -28.95 -9.78 -24.64
N MET A 272 -29.32 -9.25 -23.47
CA MET A 272 -28.52 -8.24 -22.76
C MET A 272 -27.28 -8.82 -22.05
N GLU A 273 -27.32 -10.12 -21.71
CA GLU A 273 -26.28 -10.79 -20.91
C GLU A 273 -24.84 -10.62 -21.45
N PRO A 274 -24.54 -10.89 -22.74
CA PRO A 274 -23.17 -10.76 -23.24
C PRO A 274 -22.64 -9.32 -23.15
N PHE A 275 -23.47 -8.33 -23.42
CA PHE A 275 -23.10 -6.91 -23.33
C PHE A 275 -22.79 -6.52 -21.88
N ILE A 276 -23.58 -7.00 -20.91
CA ILE A 276 -23.32 -6.77 -19.48
C ILE A 276 -21.99 -7.38 -19.06
N GLN A 277 -21.69 -8.60 -19.53
CA GLN A 277 -20.45 -9.28 -19.18
C GLN A 277 -19.22 -8.57 -19.78
N GLU A 278 -19.32 -8.06 -20.99
CA GLU A 278 -18.28 -7.25 -21.62
C GLU A 278 -18.01 -5.96 -20.83
N MET A 279 -19.08 -5.23 -20.47
CA MET A 279 -18.97 -4.01 -19.65
C MET A 279 -18.31 -4.27 -18.29
N ARG A 280 -18.65 -5.39 -17.63
CA ARG A 280 -18.02 -5.80 -16.36
C ARG A 280 -16.52 -6.06 -16.53
N THR A 281 -16.17 -6.83 -17.56
CA THR A 281 -14.77 -7.19 -17.85
C THR A 281 -13.94 -5.93 -18.13
N HIS A 282 -14.48 -4.97 -18.89
CA HIS A 282 -13.82 -3.71 -19.14
C HIS A 282 -13.63 -2.87 -17.85
N ALA A 283 -14.66 -2.79 -17.00
CA ALA A 283 -14.57 -2.06 -15.73
C ALA A 283 -13.53 -2.68 -14.77
N GLU A 284 -13.44 -4.01 -14.72
CA GLU A 284 -12.41 -4.72 -13.95
C GLU A 284 -11.01 -4.45 -14.48
N LYS A 285 -10.83 -4.51 -15.81
CA LYS A 285 -9.53 -4.21 -16.45
C LYS A 285 -9.06 -2.79 -16.16
N GLN A 286 -9.95 -1.79 -16.29
CA GLN A 286 -9.64 -0.39 -16.00
C GLN A 286 -9.25 -0.18 -14.53
N ARG A 287 -9.91 -0.88 -13.61
CA ARG A 287 -9.57 -0.83 -12.19
C ARG A 287 -8.18 -1.41 -11.92
N GLN A 288 -7.81 -2.48 -12.60
CA GLN A 288 -6.51 -3.11 -12.49
C GLN A 288 -5.40 -2.21 -13.06
N GLU A 289 -5.56 -1.68 -14.28
CA GLU A 289 -4.61 -0.76 -14.91
C GLU A 289 -4.33 0.48 -14.03
N TYR A 290 -5.37 1.04 -13.41
CA TYR A 290 -5.21 2.14 -12.45
C TYR A 290 -4.41 1.76 -11.20
N GLN A 291 -4.66 0.56 -10.64
CA GLN A 291 -3.93 0.06 -9.48
C GLN A 291 -2.46 -0.18 -9.79
N GLU A 292 -2.16 -0.77 -10.94
CA GLU A 292 -0.80 -1.02 -11.42
C GLU A 292 -0.04 0.31 -11.61
N LYS A 293 -0.64 1.28 -12.30
CA LYS A 293 -0.03 2.60 -12.49
C LYS A 293 0.25 3.32 -11.18
N LYS A 294 -0.67 3.26 -10.22
CA LYS A 294 -0.47 3.84 -8.88
C LYS A 294 0.68 3.17 -8.13
N GLN A 295 0.83 1.85 -8.29
CA GLN A 295 1.93 1.10 -7.69
C GLN A 295 3.27 1.49 -8.34
N GLU A 296 3.33 1.62 -9.67
CA GLU A 296 4.52 2.08 -10.40
C GLU A 296 4.95 3.49 -9.95
N GLU A 297 4.01 4.43 -9.85
CA GLU A 297 4.31 5.79 -9.35
C GLU A 297 4.89 5.77 -7.91
N THR A 298 4.34 4.90 -7.05
CA THR A 298 4.83 4.74 -5.68
C THR A 298 6.25 4.17 -5.66
N ASN A 299 6.52 3.16 -6.49
CA ASN A 299 7.84 2.54 -6.60
C ASN A 299 8.87 3.55 -7.14
N ALA A 300 8.52 4.35 -8.16
CA ALA A 300 9.40 5.39 -8.72
C ALA A 300 9.76 6.45 -7.67
N LEU A 301 8.80 6.87 -6.83
CA LEU A 301 9.07 7.79 -5.73
C LEU A 301 10.02 7.19 -4.67
N LEU A 302 9.89 5.90 -4.39
CA LEU A 302 10.78 5.20 -3.46
C LEU A 302 12.20 5.09 -4.03
N GLU A 303 12.34 4.81 -5.32
CA GLU A 303 13.64 4.75 -6.02
C GLU A 303 14.35 6.12 -5.95
N ILE A 304 13.64 7.22 -6.25
CA ILE A 304 14.17 8.59 -6.12
C ILE A 304 14.58 8.89 -4.68
N ALA A 305 13.82 8.43 -3.68
CA ALA A 305 14.16 8.64 -2.28
C ALA A 305 15.44 7.88 -1.88
N ASN A 306 15.59 6.63 -2.33
CA ASN A 306 16.78 5.82 -2.09
C ASN A 306 18.03 6.42 -2.75
N GLU A 307 17.94 6.86 -4.02
CA GLU A 307 19.07 7.52 -4.70
C GLU A 307 19.53 8.78 -3.97
N LYS A 308 18.58 9.60 -3.48
CA LYS A 308 18.88 10.78 -2.66
C LYS A 308 19.58 10.39 -1.36
N GLU A 309 19.12 9.33 -0.70
CA GLU A 309 19.76 8.84 0.51
C GLU A 309 21.18 8.30 0.25
N GLU A 310 21.39 7.58 -0.84
CA GLU A 310 22.71 7.03 -1.20
C GLU A 310 23.74 8.12 -1.53
N THR A 311 23.28 9.24 -2.08
CA THR A 311 24.14 10.34 -2.57
C THR A 311 24.22 11.53 -1.61
N LYS A 312 23.45 11.54 -0.50
CA LYS A 312 23.32 12.68 0.41
C LYS A 312 24.66 13.24 0.94
N PHE A 313 25.65 12.39 1.13
CA PHE A 313 26.97 12.78 1.65
C PHE A 313 28.04 13.02 0.58
N ASN A 314 27.75 12.82 -0.71
CA ASN A 314 28.77 12.90 -1.77
C ASN A 314 29.46 14.27 -1.82
N GLU A 315 28.69 15.35 -1.70
CA GLU A 315 29.24 16.71 -1.68
C GLU A 315 30.18 16.93 -0.48
N LEU A 316 29.86 16.34 0.67
CA LEU A 316 30.70 16.45 1.86
C LEU A 316 32.05 15.72 1.65
N VAL A 317 32.01 14.54 1.01
CA VAL A 317 33.22 13.79 0.62
C VAL A 317 34.08 14.59 -0.38
N GLU A 318 33.45 15.23 -1.37
CA GLU A 318 34.16 16.09 -2.33
C GLU A 318 34.86 17.26 -1.65
N ILE A 319 34.17 17.91 -0.70
CA ILE A 319 34.74 19.01 0.09
C ILE A 319 35.94 18.55 0.92
N PHE A 320 35.89 17.36 1.53
CA PHE A 320 37.02 16.82 2.28
C PHE A 320 38.20 16.42 1.38
N SER A 321 37.92 16.05 0.13
CA SER A 321 38.91 15.61 -0.84
C SER A 321 39.59 16.76 -1.58
N SER A 322 39.31 18.02 -1.19
CA SER A 322 39.88 19.20 -1.84
C SER A 322 41.40 19.30 -1.65
N ALA A 323 42.11 19.70 -2.70
CA ALA A 323 43.58 19.78 -2.69
C ALA A 323 44.15 20.88 -1.76
N ASP A 324 43.33 21.85 -1.35
CA ASP A 324 43.70 22.89 -0.40
C ASP A 324 43.60 22.43 1.06
N LEU A 325 42.89 21.32 1.32
CA LEU A 325 42.61 20.78 2.65
C LEU A 325 42.09 21.85 3.62
N ALA A 326 41.38 22.86 3.11
CA ALA A 326 40.97 24.01 3.89
C ALA A 326 40.08 23.60 5.09
N VAL A 327 39.12 22.71 4.85
CA VAL A 327 38.23 22.17 5.89
C VAL A 327 38.99 21.30 6.88
N VAL A 328 39.88 20.42 6.40
CA VAL A 328 40.72 19.57 7.25
C VAL A 328 41.62 20.40 8.16
N ASN A 329 42.20 21.49 7.62
CA ASN A 329 43.00 22.43 8.38
C ASN A 329 42.18 23.15 9.46
N ALA A 330 40.99 23.64 9.10
CA ALA A 330 40.10 24.28 10.05
C ALA A 330 39.72 23.33 11.19
N ILE A 331 39.37 22.06 10.90
CA ILE A 331 39.10 21.02 11.90
C ILE A 331 40.30 20.82 12.83
N CYS A 332 41.50 20.71 12.28
CA CYS A 332 42.75 20.49 13.03
C CYS A 332 43.11 21.64 14.00
N LEU A 333 42.55 22.83 13.79
CA LEU A 333 42.85 24.03 14.59
C LEU A 333 41.73 24.38 15.57
N SER A 334 40.51 23.86 15.36
CA SER A 334 39.30 24.36 16.05
C SER A 334 38.56 23.32 16.91
N SER A 335 38.86 22.02 16.75
CA SER A 335 38.02 20.93 17.28
C SER A 335 38.37 20.43 18.69
N GLY A 336 39.39 21.00 19.36
CA GLY A 336 39.72 20.68 20.75
C GLY A 336 39.85 19.17 21.03
N SER A 337 39.10 18.67 22.02
CA SER A 337 39.09 17.24 22.39
C SER A 337 38.48 16.31 21.34
N ASP A 338 37.62 16.82 20.45
CA ASP A 338 36.98 16.01 19.41
C ASP A 338 37.89 15.85 18.18
N GLN A 339 39.03 16.55 18.13
CA GLN A 339 39.91 16.60 16.96
C GLN A 339 40.36 15.21 16.51
N ASP A 340 40.77 14.34 17.43
CA ASP A 340 41.26 13.01 17.08
C ASP A 340 40.16 12.13 16.48
N ASN A 341 38.93 12.19 17.03
CA ASN A 341 37.79 11.44 16.49
C ASN A 341 37.42 11.91 15.08
N ILE A 342 37.38 13.23 14.85
CA ILE A 342 37.07 13.79 13.52
C ILE A 342 38.17 13.39 12.52
N LEU A 343 39.44 13.43 12.94
CA LEU A 343 40.56 13.04 12.09
C LEU A 343 40.53 11.55 11.73
N GLU A 344 40.17 10.68 12.65
CA GLU A 344 40.05 9.24 12.38
C GLU A 344 38.90 8.94 11.41
N ASP A 345 37.73 9.55 11.61
CA ASP A 345 36.60 9.41 10.69
C ASP A 345 36.96 9.96 9.30
N LEU A 346 37.61 11.13 9.24
CA LEU A 346 38.08 11.75 8.00
C LEU A 346 39.08 10.85 7.25
N VAL A 347 40.05 10.27 7.96
CA VAL A 347 41.05 9.37 7.36
C VAL A 347 40.36 8.16 6.75
N LYS A 348 39.40 7.54 7.44
CA LYS A 348 38.64 6.40 6.89
C LYS A 348 37.82 6.78 5.67
N ILE A 349 37.15 7.93 5.70
CA ILE A 349 36.39 8.46 4.56
C ILE A 349 37.33 8.62 3.35
N LEU A 350 38.41 9.38 3.52
CA LEU A 350 39.36 9.65 2.43
C LEU A 350 40.04 8.37 1.93
N ASP A 351 40.31 7.41 2.81
CA ASP A 351 40.99 6.16 2.45
C ASP A 351 40.06 5.22 1.68
N ALA A 352 38.79 5.12 2.09
CA ALA A 352 37.76 4.39 1.35
C ALA A 352 37.58 4.94 -0.08
N HIS A 353 37.79 6.25 -0.27
CA HIS A 353 37.78 6.93 -1.57
C HIS A 353 39.17 7.01 -2.25
N LYS A 354 40.19 6.35 -1.70
CA LYS A 354 41.58 6.34 -2.20
C LYS A 354 42.22 7.74 -2.36
N GLN A 355 41.74 8.73 -1.61
CA GLN A 355 42.22 10.11 -1.63
C GLN A 355 43.30 10.40 -0.57
N THR A 356 43.42 9.59 0.49
CA THR A 356 44.37 9.85 1.59
C THR A 356 45.82 9.96 1.13
N LEU A 357 46.31 8.99 0.36
CA LEU A 357 47.69 8.98 -0.14
C LEU A 357 47.99 10.14 -1.11
N PRO A 358 47.17 10.43 -2.14
CA PRO A 358 47.32 11.62 -2.97
C PRO A 358 47.43 12.92 -2.17
N ILE A 359 46.56 13.09 -1.17
CA ILE A 359 46.53 14.26 -0.30
C ILE A 359 47.82 14.37 0.52
N ILE A 360 48.28 13.27 1.13
CA ILE A 360 49.51 13.25 1.91
C ILE A 360 50.73 13.54 1.01
N LYS A 361 50.80 12.94 -0.19
CA LYS A 361 51.89 13.19 -1.16
C LYS A 361 51.95 14.66 -1.57
N LEU A 362 50.80 15.29 -1.83
CA LEU A 362 50.72 16.73 -2.11
C LEU A 362 51.21 17.56 -0.92
N GLY A 363 50.81 17.18 0.30
CA GLY A 363 51.27 17.81 1.54
C GLY A 363 52.78 17.73 1.72
N ILE A 364 53.37 16.55 1.49
CA ILE A 364 54.82 16.32 1.51
C ILE A 364 55.53 17.23 0.50
N SER A 365 55.06 17.28 -0.76
CA SER A 365 55.66 18.13 -1.79
C SER A 365 55.63 19.61 -1.40
N LYS A 366 54.48 20.12 -0.94
CA LYS A 366 54.34 21.53 -0.49
C LYS A 366 55.24 21.85 0.71
N GLU A 367 55.36 20.91 1.65
CA GLU A 367 56.21 21.09 2.84
C GLU A 367 57.70 21.11 2.47
N VAL A 368 58.15 20.21 1.59
CA VAL A 368 59.52 20.21 1.06
C VAL A 368 59.81 21.51 0.30
N GLU A 369 58.88 21.97 -0.53
CA GLU A 369 59.04 23.20 -1.33
C GLU A 369 59.11 24.48 -0.47
N SER A 370 58.36 24.53 0.63
CA SER A 370 58.34 25.70 1.53
C SER A 370 59.45 25.69 2.59
N THR A 371 60.14 24.56 2.79
CA THR A 371 61.15 24.43 3.85
C THR A 371 62.50 25.06 3.44
N PRO A 372 63.09 25.94 4.26
CA PRO A 372 64.36 26.61 3.92
C PRO A 372 65.60 25.72 4.11
N SER A 373 65.57 24.75 5.04
CA SER A 373 66.71 23.86 5.30
C SER A 373 66.26 22.42 5.57
N ALA A 374 67.06 21.43 5.17
CA ALA A 374 66.78 20.03 5.44
C ALA A 374 66.65 19.72 6.94
N SER A 375 67.37 20.44 7.80
CA SER A 375 67.32 20.27 9.25
C SER A 375 65.97 20.63 9.87
N THR A 376 65.17 21.47 9.21
CA THR A 376 63.84 21.91 9.66
C THR A 376 62.69 21.13 9.03
N LEU A 377 62.98 20.22 8.10
CA LEU A 377 61.99 19.49 7.33
C LEU A 377 61.11 18.59 8.21
N PHE A 378 59.79 18.66 8.01
CA PHE A 378 58.76 17.98 8.82
C PHE A 378 58.71 18.36 10.30
N ARG A 379 59.55 19.28 10.79
CA ARG A 379 59.53 19.69 12.21
C ARG A 379 58.34 20.59 12.57
N GLY A 380 57.53 20.98 11.60
CA GLY A 380 56.31 21.78 11.80
C GLY A 380 55.07 20.92 12.06
N ASN A 381 54.12 21.46 12.83
CA ASN A 381 52.80 20.88 13.03
C ASN A 381 51.85 21.25 11.88
N SER A 382 52.19 20.84 10.65
CA SER A 382 51.34 21.09 9.47
C SER A 382 50.12 20.17 9.44
N THR A 383 49.04 20.58 8.76
CA THR A 383 47.82 19.77 8.56
C THR A 383 48.13 18.45 7.85
N ALA A 384 49.02 18.51 6.84
CA ALA A 384 49.51 17.32 6.15
C ALA A 384 50.23 16.36 7.10
N THR A 385 51.09 16.88 8.00
CA THR A 385 51.80 16.06 8.98
C THR A 385 50.86 15.45 10.03
N LYS A 386 49.82 16.18 10.46
CA LYS A 386 48.77 15.64 11.35
C LYS A 386 47.96 14.52 10.69
N LEU A 387 47.51 14.74 9.45
CA LEU A 387 46.78 13.74 8.67
C LEU A 387 47.64 12.49 8.41
N MET A 388 48.91 12.70 8.04
CA MET A 388 49.89 11.63 7.88
C MET A 388 50.07 10.84 9.17
N THR A 389 50.18 11.51 10.32
CA THR A 389 50.34 10.86 11.64
C THR A 389 49.12 10.04 12.03
N ALA A 390 47.91 10.57 11.81
CA ALA A 390 46.67 9.83 12.05
C ALA A 390 46.59 8.60 11.14
N PHE A 391 46.86 8.77 9.83
CA PHE A 391 46.83 7.69 8.87
C PHE A 391 47.85 6.59 9.15
N THR A 392 49.11 6.94 9.47
CA THR A 392 50.14 5.96 9.84
C THR A 392 49.81 5.25 11.14
N ARG A 393 49.23 5.93 12.12
CA ARG A 393 48.75 5.29 13.36
C ARG A 393 47.70 4.23 13.05
N MET A 394 46.70 4.56 12.24
CA MET A 394 45.58 3.66 11.92
C MET A 394 46.02 2.46 11.06
N THR A 395 46.81 2.69 10.01
CA THR A 395 47.28 1.62 9.11
C THR A 395 48.46 0.82 9.69
N GLY A 396 49.28 1.45 10.53
CA GLY A 396 50.51 0.87 11.06
C GLY A 396 50.40 0.19 12.43
N CYS A 397 49.25 0.30 13.14
CA CYS A 397 49.11 -0.29 14.47
C CYS A 397 49.38 -1.80 14.50
N GLY A 398 48.85 -2.55 13.53
CA GLY A 398 49.10 -3.99 13.40
C GLY A 398 50.58 -4.30 13.15
N TYR A 399 51.23 -3.50 12.29
CA TYR A 399 52.65 -3.62 12.00
C TYR A 399 53.53 -3.35 13.22
N LEU A 400 53.26 -2.28 13.99
CA LEU A 400 53.97 -1.98 15.24
C LEU A 400 53.84 -3.11 16.27
N LYS A 401 52.63 -3.68 16.40
CA LYS A 401 52.39 -4.79 17.33
C LYS A 401 53.19 -6.02 16.95
N THR A 402 53.23 -6.38 15.67
CA THR A 402 54.01 -7.54 15.24
C THR A 402 55.52 -7.32 15.37
N THR A 403 56.01 -6.11 15.05
CA THR A 403 57.46 -5.82 15.01
C THR A 403 58.06 -5.50 16.38
N LEU A 404 57.38 -4.70 17.22
CA LEU A 404 57.99 -4.13 18.43
C LEU A 404 57.45 -4.73 19.73
N LYS A 405 56.19 -5.21 19.76
CA LYS A 405 55.54 -5.67 20.99
C LYS A 405 56.34 -6.72 21.75
N PRO A 406 56.91 -7.77 21.12
CA PRO A 406 57.63 -8.81 21.85
C PRO A 406 58.85 -8.26 22.64
N LEU A 407 59.56 -7.31 22.04
CA LEU A 407 60.74 -6.70 22.65
C LEU A 407 60.37 -5.68 23.73
N ILE A 408 59.31 -4.90 23.49
CA ILE A 408 58.77 -3.95 24.47
C ILE A 408 58.26 -4.69 25.71
N GLU A 409 57.50 -5.78 25.53
CA GLU A 409 57.03 -6.59 26.65
C GLU A 409 58.18 -7.23 27.44
N ARG A 410 59.27 -7.61 26.77
CA ARG A 410 60.46 -8.16 27.42
C ARG A 410 61.15 -7.13 28.32
N ILE A 411 61.35 -5.90 27.83
CA ILE A 411 61.88 -4.79 28.65
C ILE A 411 60.92 -4.46 29.78
N THR A 412 59.61 -4.51 29.52
CA THR A 412 58.60 -4.18 30.54
C THR A 412 58.58 -5.22 31.67
N LYS A 413 58.86 -6.49 31.37
CA LYS A 413 58.97 -7.58 32.36
C LYS A 413 60.29 -7.57 33.13
N ASP A 414 61.40 -7.26 32.46
CA ASP A 414 62.72 -7.11 33.09
C ASP A 414 63.37 -5.79 32.64
N PRO A 415 63.05 -4.68 33.33
CA PRO A 415 63.53 -3.35 32.96
C PRO A 415 64.95 -3.05 33.44
N SER A 416 65.58 -3.98 34.15
CA SER A 416 66.87 -3.78 34.81
C SER A 416 68.06 -3.92 33.85
N GLY A 417 69.16 -3.21 34.14
CA GLY A 417 70.45 -3.38 33.45
C GLY A 417 70.62 -2.63 32.12
N TYR A 418 69.87 -1.54 31.89
CA TYR A 418 70.02 -0.70 30.70
C TYR A 418 70.49 0.73 31.00
N GLU A 419 70.52 1.15 32.26
CA GLU A 419 70.93 2.51 32.64
C GLU A 419 72.44 2.69 32.50
N LEU A 420 72.84 3.78 31.85
CA LEU A 420 74.25 4.13 31.59
C LEU A 420 74.68 5.40 32.30
N ASP A 421 73.74 6.18 32.83
CA ASP A 421 74.02 7.42 33.55
C ASP A 421 74.50 7.13 34.99
N PRO A 422 75.79 7.36 35.31
CA PRO A 422 76.33 7.06 36.65
C PRO A 422 75.69 7.92 37.74
N ASP A 423 75.16 9.10 37.38
CA ASP A 423 74.52 10.03 38.32
C ASP A 423 73.15 9.51 38.79
N LYS A 424 72.64 8.41 38.21
CA LYS A 424 71.41 7.73 38.65
C LYS A 424 71.62 6.76 39.81
N GLY A 425 72.86 6.56 40.26
CA GLY A 425 73.17 5.77 41.47
C GLY A 425 72.97 4.26 41.30
N VAL A 426 73.04 3.75 40.08
CA VAL A 426 72.91 2.33 39.73
C VAL A 426 74.26 1.81 39.22
N ASP A 427 74.58 0.54 39.48
CA ASP A 427 75.75 -0.10 38.87
C ASP A 427 75.55 -0.20 37.35
N THR A 428 76.43 0.45 36.60
CA THR A 428 76.40 0.52 35.13
C THR A 428 77.27 -0.55 34.46
N THR A 429 77.97 -1.38 35.26
CA THR A 429 78.89 -2.40 34.75
C THR A 429 78.18 -3.43 33.88
N GLY A 430 78.55 -3.50 32.60
CA GLY A 430 77.94 -4.42 31.62
C GLY A 430 76.58 -3.97 31.05
N ASN A 431 76.00 -2.87 31.55
CA ASN A 431 74.73 -2.35 31.05
C ASN A 431 74.85 -1.85 29.60
N SER A 432 76.02 -1.35 29.18
CA SER A 432 76.23 -0.91 27.80
C SER A 432 76.21 -2.07 26.82
N GLU A 433 76.80 -3.22 27.15
CA GLU A 433 76.70 -4.44 26.33
C GLU A 433 75.25 -4.93 26.24
N ARG A 434 74.53 -4.92 27.38
CA ARG A 434 73.11 -5.29 27.42
C ARG A 434 72.23 -4.35 26.60
N LEU A 435 72.48 -3.04 26.69
CA LEU A 435 71.77 -2.03 25.90
C LEU A 435 72.08 -2.15 24.40
N GLN A 436 73.34 -2.45 24.04
CA GLN A 436 73.70 -2.75 22.65
C GLN A 436 72.97 -3.99 22.14
N GLY A 437 72.92 -5.06 22.94
CA GLY A 437 72.24 -6.31 22.60
C GLY A 437 70.74 -6.09 22.31
N ILE A 438 70.02 -5.45 23.23
CA ILE A 438 68.59 -5.18 23.02
C ILE A 438 68.36 -4.25 21.82
N CYS A 439 69.18 -3.21 21.63
CA CYS A 439 69.05 -2.31 20.48
C CYS A 439 69.33 -3.03 19.16
N GLN A 440 70.27 -3.99 19.13
CA GLN A 440 70.54 -4.84 17.98
C GLN A 440 69.31 -5.67 17.62
N GLU A 441 68.68 -6.31 18.60
CA GLU A 441 67.45 -7.10 18.38
C GLU A 441 66.29 -6.23 17.87
N PHE A 442 66.16 -4.98 18.35
CA PHE A 442 65.19 -4.03 17.78
C PHE A 442 65.47 -3.74 16.31
N LEU A 443 66.74 -3.48 15.93
CA LEU A 443 67.10 -3.23 14.54
C LEU A 443 66.83 -4.47 13.68
N GLU A 444 67.19 -5.66 14.13
CA GLU A 444 66.96 -6.92 13.40
C GLU A 444 65.46 -7.23 13.22
N SER A 445 64.66 -7.00 14.26
CA SER A 445 63.21 -7.11 14.17
C SER A 445 62.64 -6.11 13.16
N ILE A 446 63.11 -4.86 13.17
CA ILE A 446 62.70 -3.85 12.19
C ILE A 446 63.11 -4.25 10.77
N TYR A 447 64.35 -4.70 10.56
CA TYR A 447 64.87 -5.11 9.24
C TYR A 447 64.09 -6.29 8.67
N SER A 448 63.85 -7.33 9.48
CA SER A 448 63.10 -8.53 9.07
C SER A 448 61.62 -8.25 8.82
N SER A 449 61.08 -7.16 9.38
CA SER A 449 59.68 -6.77 9.21
C SER A 449 59.36 -6.06 7.88
N LEU A 450 60.37 -5.75 7.04
CA LEU A 450 60.21 -4.99 5.78
C LEU A 450 59.08 -5.52 4.87
N ASN A 451 58.93 -6.85 4.74
CA ASN A 451 57.90 -7.45 3.89
C ASN A 451 56.47 -7.28 4.44
N HIS A 452 56.33 -7.00 5.74
CA HIS A 452 55.07 -6.71 6.40
C HIS A 452 54.81 -5.20 6.55
N CYS A 453 55.73 -4.36 6.08
CA CYS A 453 55.57 -2.91 6.09
C CYS A 453 54.36 -2.52 5.22
N PRO A 454 53.36 -1.79 5.76
CA PRO A 454 52.17 -1.45 4.99
C PRO A 454 52.52 -0.69 3.71
N LEU A 455 51.88 -1.03 2.60
CA LEU A 455 52.12 -0.39 1.31
C LEU A 455 52.03 1.16 1.36
N PRO A 456 51.06 1.77 2.07
CA PRO A 456 51.00 3.23 2.17
C PRO A 456 52.27 3.86 2.76
N PHE A 457 52.96 3.17 3.68
CA PHE A 457 54.22 3.64 4.27
C PHE A 457 55.34 3.65 3.24
N ARG A 458 55.43 2.58 2.43
CA ARG A 458 56.42 2.49 1.35
C ARG A 458 56.18 3.55 0.29
N GLU A 459 54.92 3.80 -0.06
CA GLU A 459 54.56 4.89 -0.98
C GLU A 459 54.89 6.28 -0.45
N MET A 460 54.57 6.56 0.82
CA MET A 460 54.92 7.82 1.46
C MET A 460 56.43 7.99 1.56
N ALA A 461 57.17 6.94 1.94
CA ALA A 461 58.63 6.96 2.03
C ALA A 461 59.29 7.18 0.65
N ASN A 462 58.80 6.51 -0.39
CA ASN A 462 59.28 6.68 -1.77
C ASN A 462 59.06 8.12 -2.28
N HIS A 463 57.84 8.64 -2.11
CA HIS A 463 57.50 10.01 -2.53
C HIS A 463 58.31 11.04 -1.75
N LEU A 464 58.38 10.90 -0.42
CA LEU A 464 59.17 11.74 0.46
C LEU A 464 60.65 11.76 0.03
N GLN A 465 61.25 10.59 -0.20
CA GLN A 465 62.65 10.50 -0.61
C GLN A 465 62.86 11.19 -1.96
N THR A 466 61.97 10.97 -2.92
CA THR A 466 62.03 11.56 -4.25
C THR A 466 61.96 13.09 -4.21
N GLU A 467 61.02 13.65 -3.45
CA GLU A 467 60.86 15.10 -3.32
C GLU A 467 62.04 15.73 -2.56
N VAL A 468 62.54 15.08 -1.51
CA VAL A 468 63.67 15.58 -0.74
C VAL A 468 64.95 15.55 -1.56
N VAL A 469 65.23 14.47 -2.29
CA VAL A 469 66.45 14.37 -3.11
C VAL A 469 66.51 15.46 -4.18
N LYS A 470 65.37 15.90 -4.73
CA LYS A 470 65.31 17.01 -5.70
C LYS A 470 65.82 18.33 -5.12
N ARG A 471 65.63 18.59 -3.83
CA ARG A 471 65.95 19.88 -3.18
C ARG A 471 67.15 19.80 -2.24
N PHE A 472 67.30 18.70 -1.53
CA PHE A 472 68.32 18.43 -0.52
C PHE A 472 68.95 17.04 -0.75
N PRO A 473 69.81 16.87 -1.77
CA PRO A 473 70.36 15.57 -2.17
C PRO A 473 71.03 14.79 -1.02
N ASP A 474 71.74 15.50 -0.14
CA ASP A 474 72.48 14.90 0.98
C ASP A 474 71.59 14.44 2.14
N SER A 475 70.29 14.75 2.10
CA SER A 475 69.34 14.44 3.19
C SER A 475 68.38 13.29 2.85
N LYS A 476 68.75 12.46 1.87
CA LYS A 476 67.99 11.29 1.41
C LYS A 476 67.57 10.37 2.55
N HIS A 477 68.53 9.87 3.34
CA HIS A 477 68.26 8.91 4.42
C HIS A 477 67.66 9.59 5.65
N THR A 478 68.13 10.79 5.98
CA THR A 478 67.67 11.54 7.16
C THR A 478 66.17 11.90 7.09
N SER A 479 65.63 12.16 5.89
CA SER A 479 64.20 12.44 5.73
C SER A 479 63.32 11.21 5.94
N VAL A 480 63.64 10.09 5.29
CA VAL A 480 62.91 8.81 5.45
C VAL A 480 63.08 8.27 6.87
N GLY A 481 64.27 8.39 7.47
CA GLY A 481 64.51 8.06 8.87
C GLY A 481 63.70 8.96 9.82
N GLY A 482 63.57 10.24 9.49
CA GLY A 482 62.68 11.17 10.20
C GLY A 482 61.20 10.79 10.10
N PHE A 483 60.76 10.12 9.04
CA PHE A 483 59.40 9.60 8.94
C PHE A 483 59.24 8.26 9.69
N ILE A 484 60.05 7.26 9.35
CA ILE A 484 59.88 5.89 9.82
C ILE A 484 60.37 5.68 11.27
N PHE A 485 61.53 6.21 11.64
CA PHE A 485 62.02 6.07 13.01
C PHE A 485 61.40 7.14 13.91
N LEU A 486 61.57 8.41 13.58
CA LEU A 486 61.18 9.51 14.48
C LEU A 486 59.67 9.68 14.66
N ARG A 487 58.84 9.40 13.63
CA ARG A 487 57.37 9.59 13.72
C ARG A 487 56.57 8.32 13.88
N PHE A 488 57.20 7.16 13.80
CA PHE A 488 56.48 5.89 13.84
C PHE A 488 57.07 4.89 14.84
N PHE A 489 58.28 4.38 14.63
CA PHE A 489 58.85 3.40 15.56
C PHE A 489 59.23 4.00 16.94
N CYS A 490 60.00 5.09 16.98
CA CYS A 490 60.46 5.69 18.23
C CYS A 490 59.32 6.20 19.13
N PRO A 491 58.28 6.89 18.63
CA PRO A 491 57.13 7.28 19.46
C PRO A 491 56.42 6.08 20.08
N CYS A 492 56.31 4.97 19.34
CA CYS A 492 55.73 3.72 19.85
C CYS A 492 56.61 3.10 20.96
N ILE A 493 57.93 3.12 20.82
CA ILE A 493 58.85 2.64 21.87
C ILE A 493 58.80 3.54 23.11
N LEU A 494 58.76 4.86 22.93
CA LEU A 494 58.72 5.84 24.03
C LEU A 494 57.42 5.82 24.82
N SER A 495 56.29 5.56 24.16
CA SER A 495 54.96 5.57 24.76
C SER A 495 54.12 4.42 24.21
N PRO A 496 54.46 3.17 24.57
CA PRO A 496 53.82 1.99 24.00
C PRO A 496 52.38 1.81 24.49
N ASP A 497 52.01 2.43 25.61
CA ASP A 497 50.64 2.53 26.08
C ASP A 497 49.77 3.39 25.15
N SER A 498 50.24 4.57 24.78
CA SER A 498 49.52 5.46 23.85
C SER A 498 49.39 4.87 22.45
N ALA A 499 50.31 3.99 22.04
CA ALA A 499 50.26 3.26 20.78
C ALA A 499 49.39 1.97 20.84
N GLY A 500 48.84 1.64 22.02
CA GLY A 500 48.03 0.44 22.24
C GLY A 500 48.81 -0.88 22.13
N VAL A 501 50.12 -0.86 22.38
CA VAL A 501 51.02 -2.03 22.32
C VAL A 501 51.05 -2.79 23.65
N VAL A 502 51.10 -2.06 24.77
CA VAL A 502 51.07 -2.60 26.14
C VAL A 502 50.08 -1.82 27.00
N ASP A 503 49.60 -2.40 28.09
CA ASP A 503 48.72 -1.71 29.03
C ASP A 503 49.49 -0.72 29.91
N THR A 504 48.92 0.45 30.20
CA THR A 504 49.57 1.47 31.04
C THR A 504 50.00 0.94 32.40
N SER A 505 49.23 0.00 32.98
CA SER A 505 49.53 -0.65 34.27
C SER A 505 50.80 -1.50 34.25
N SER A 506 51.29 -1.91 33.08
CA SER A 506 52.51 -2.70 32.94
C SER A 506 53.78 -1.85 32.92
N LEU A 507 53.69 -0.55 32.62
CA LEU A 507 54.83 0.35 32.44
C LEU A 507 55.30 0.99 33.75
N THR A 508 56.30 0.39 34.39
CA THR A 508 57.00 1.01 35.53
C THR A 508 57.86 2.20 35.07
N MET A 509 58.23 3.08 36.01
CA MET A 509 59.14 4.21 35.72
C MET A 509 60.50 3.74 35.19
N GLU A 510 60.99 2.61 35.69
CA GLU A 510 62.24 1.98 35.24
C GLU A 510 62.08 1.45 33.81
N ALA A 511 60.99 0.75 33.49
CA ALA A 511 60.72 0.29 32.12
C ALA A 511 60.62 1.46 31.13
N ARG A 512 59.93 2.54 31.51
CA ARG A 512 59.87 3.77 30.69
C ARG A 512 61.26 4.35 30.45
N ARG A 513 62.12 4.36 31.49
CA ARG A 513 63.50 4.84 31.36
C ARG A 513 64.32 3.97 30.40
N SER A 514 64.24 2.65 30.51
CA SER A 514 64.95 1.72 29.61
C SER A 514 64.50 1.87 28.17
N LEU A 515 63.18 2.01 27.93
CA LEU A 515 62.62 2.29 26.60
C LEU A 515 63.06 3.65 26.03
N ILE A 516 63.21 4.69 26.87
CA ILE A 516 63.77 5.98 26.47
C ILE A 516 65.21 5.83 25.97
N LEU A 517 66.03 5.06 26.67
CA LEU A 517 67.42 4.83 26.27
C LEU A 517 67.50 4.07 24.93
N VAL A 518 66.70 3.00 24.78
CA VAL A 518 66.59 2.26 23.50
C VAL A 518 66.15 3.18 22.37
N SER A 519 65.05 3.92 22.54
CA SER A 519 64.55 4.83 21.51
C SER A 519 65.57 5.90 21.14
N LYS A 520 66.30 6.45 22.11
CA LYS A 520 67.35 7.45 21.87
C LYS A 520 68.52 6.87 21.05
N VAL A 521 68.96 5.65 21.35
CA VAL A 521 70.00 4.97 20.57
C VAL A 521 69.52 4.75 19.14
N LEU A 522 68.35 4.12 18.95
CA LEU A 522 67.79 3.85 17.62
C LEU A 522 67.59 5.15 16.81
N GLN A 523 67.13 6.22 17.45
CA GLN A 523 66.95 7.52 16.81
C GLN A 523 68.28 8.11 16.32
N ASN A 524 69.35 7.99 17.11
CA ASN A 524 70.68 8.48 16.72
C ASN A 524 71.30 7.62 15.61
N VAL A 525 71.09 6.30 15.61
CA VAL A 525 71.51 5.43 14.49
C VAL A 525 70.79 5.88 13.21
N ALA A 526 69.47 6.07 13.26
CA ALA A 526 68.68 6.49 12.11
C ALA A 526 69.02 7.89 11.59
N ASN A 527 69.46 8.80 12.46
CA ASN A 527 69.92 10.13 12.09
C ASN A 527 71.37 10.15 11.57
N GLY A 528 72.16 9.09 11.81
CA GLY A 528 73.58 9.07 11.50
C GLY A 528 74.44 9.96 12.40
N ILE A 529 74.01 10.20 13.65
CA ILE A 529 74.67 11.14 14.58
C ILE A 529 75.21 10.39 15.80
N LEU A 530 76.47 10.67 16.17
CA LEU A 530 77.11 10.10 17.36
C LEU A 530 76.82 10.93 18.62
N PHE A 531 76.88 10.28 19.79
CA PHE A 531 76.74 10.96 21.08
C PHE A 531 77.96 11.85 21.35
N GLY A 532 77.68 13.14 21.61
CA GLY A 532 78.69 14.17 21.88
C GLY A 532 78.87 14.46 23.38
N ALA A 533 79.46 15.61 23.70
CA ALA A 533 79.73 16.02 25.08
C ALA A 533 78.47 16.29 25.93
N LYS A 534 77.34 16.62 25.30
CA LYS A 534 76.06 16.87 25.99
C LYS A 534 75.48 15.62 26.65
N GLU A 535 75.84 14.43 26.17
CA GLU A 535 75.33 13.15 26.64
C GLU A 535 76.50 12.17 26.82
N ALA A 536 77.49 12.59 27.62
CA ALA A 536 78.75 11.87 27.77
C ALA A 536 78.55 10.39 28.21
N TYR A 537 77.53 10.12 29.04
CA TYR A 537 77.18 8.78 29.51
C TYR A 537 76.75 7.81 28.39
N MET A 538 76.31 8.33 27.22
CA MET A 538 75.90 7.50 26.08
C MET A 538 77.06 7.22 25.10
N LYS A 539 78.25 7.78 25.31
CA LYS A 539 79.38 7.63 24.37
C LYS A 539 79.81 6.18 24.16
N GLU A 540 79.61 5.30 25.14
CA GLU A 540 79.87 3.86 25.00
C GLU A 540 79.07 3.22 23.86
N MET A 541 77.92 3.81 23.50
CA MET A 541 77.08 3.38 22.38
C MET A 541 77.59 3.84 21.01
N ASN A 542 78.61 4.70 20.92
CA ASN A 542 79.11 5.20 19.63
C ASN A 542 79.67 4.07 18.76
N SER A 543 80.33 3.09 19.36
CA SER A 543 80.81 1.90 18.64
C SER A 543 79.66 1.10 18.01
N PHE A 544 78.51 1.02 18.70
CA PHE A 544 77.30 0.40 18.17
C PHE A 544 76.66 1.22 17.05
N LEU A 545 76.61 2.55 17.22
CA LEU A 545 76.11 3.48 16.20
C LEU A 545 76.90 3.34 14.89
N GLU A 546 78.22 3.46 14.96
CA GLU A 546 79.11 3.36 13.79
C GLU A 546 78.92 2.06 13.01
N ARG A 547 78.76 0.92 13.72
CA ARG A 547 78.52 -0.39 13.08
C ARG A 547 77.16 -0.50 12.40
N ASN A 548 76.13 0.19 12.88
CA ASN A 548 74.74 0.01 12.43
C ASN A 548 74.21 1.10 11.49
N ILE A 549 74.85 2.27 11.42
CA ILE A 549 74.40 3.39 10.58
C ILE A 549 74.19 2.96 9.12
N GLU A 550 75.14 2.21 8.55
CA GLU A 550 75.03 1.79 7.15
C GLU A 550 73.91 0.76 6.93
N GLY A 551 73.72 -0.16 7.88
CA GLY A 551 72.60 -1.10 7.86
C GLY A 551 71.23 -0.40 7.88
N VAL A 552 71.10 0.65 8.70
CA VAL A 552 69.87 1.46 8.74
C VAL A 552 69.66 2.19 7.41
N LYS A 553 70.70 2.77 6.80
CA LYS A 553 70.55 3.41 5.48
C LYS A 553 70.06 2.45 4.40
N VAL A 554 70.62 1.23 4.35
CA VAL A 554 70.16 0.18 3.43
C VAL A 554 68.70 -0.16 3.68
N PHE A 555 68.29 -0.30 4.95
CA PHE A 555 66.88 -0.50 5.29
C PHE A 555 65.99 0.65 4.82
N LEU A 556 66.38 1.90 5.05
CA LEU A 556 65.61 3.08 4.63
C LEU A 556 65.45 3.17 3.10
N ASP A 557 66.49 2.80 2.34
CA ASP A 557 66.42 2.70 0.88
C ASP A 557 65.46 1.59 0.43
N ASN A 558 65.48 0.44 1.10
CA ASN A 558 64.54 -0.64 0.83
C ASN A 558 63.09 -0.27 1.16
N VAL A 559 62.84 0.43 2.27
CA VAL A 559 61.50 0.93 2.63
C VAL A 559 60.98 1.91 1.58
N ALA A 560 61.84 2.81 1.10
CA ALA A 560 61.52 3.78 0.05
C ALA A 560 61.45 3.16 -1.36
N THR A 561 61.74 1.87 -1.52
CA THR A 561 61.55 1.15 -2.78
C THR A 561 60.15 0.57 -2.84
N LEU A 562 59.42 0.78 -3.93
CA LEU A 562 58.06 0.25 -4.08
C LEU A 562 58.07 -1.25 -4.38
N PRO A 563 57.20 -2.06 -3.75
CA PRO A 563 57.03 -3.46 -4.09
C PRO A 563 56.33 -3.62 -5.46
N PRO A 564 56.43 -4.80 -6.10
CA PRO A 564 55.79 -5.05 -7.41
C PRO A 564 54.27 -5.01 -7.40
N SER A 565 53.64 -5.36 -6.26
CA SER A 565 52.20 -5.27 -6.07
C SER A 565 51.85 -3.96 -5.36
N THR A 566 50.91 -3.22 -5.93
CA THR A 566 50.39 -1.96 -5.38
C THR A 566 48.98 -2.12 -4.83
N ASP A 567 48.52 -3.35 -4.58
CA ASP A 567 47.19 -3.60 -4.05
C ASP A 567 47.13 -3.26 -2.56
N TYR A 568 46.45 -2.16 -2.26
CA TYR A 568 46.13 -1.72 -0.91
C TYR A 568 44.63 -1.82 -0.66
N THR A 569 44.26 -2.48 0.44
CA THR A 569 42.88 -2.50 0.92
C THR A 569 42.67 -1.34 1.89
N PRO A 570 41.69 -0.45 1.65
CA PRO A 570 41.38 0.65 2.56
C PRO A 570 41.03 0.22 3.98
N LEU A 571 41.17 1.16 4.93
CA LEU A 571 40.82 0.99 6.34
C LEU A 571 39.34 0.66 6.59
N ALA A 572 38.45 1.09 5.69
CA ALA A 572 37.01 0.84 5.73
C ALA A 572 36.45 0.77 4.32
N SER A 573 35.35 0.03 4.15
CA SER A 573 34.59 0.02 2.91
C SER A 573 33.74 1.29 2.76
N ILE A 574 33.36 1.62 1.52
CA ILE A 574 32.47 2.76 1.26
C ILE A 574 31.12 2.59 1.99
N GLN A 575 30.62 1.36 2.10
CA GLN A 575 29.37 1.05 2.81
C GLN A 575 29.47 1.31 4.32
N GLU A 576 30.56 0.87 4.95
CA GLU A 576 30.81 1.14 6.38
C GLU A 576 30.91 2.63 6.65
N VAL A 577 31.68 3.34 5.80
CA VAL A 577 31.84 4.79 5.88
C VAL A 577 30.51 5.52 5.79
N LYS A 578 29.63 5.13 4.86
CA LYS A 578 28.27 5.70 4.73
C LYS A 578 27.39 5.42 5.95
N ALA A 579 27.53 4.25 6.56
CA ALA A 579 26.69 3.84 7.69
C ALA A 579 27.12 4.46 9.03
N LYS A 580 28.42 4.73 9.23
CA LYS A 580 28.97 5.10 10.53
C LYS A 580 29.79 6.38 10.52
N GLU A 581 30.86 6.44 9.75
CA GLU A 581 31.82 7.56 9.75
C GLU A 581 31.20 8.86 9.21
N LEU A 582 30.40 8.82 8.12
CA LEU A 582 29.76 10.00 7.54
C LEU A 582 28.68 10.62 8.46
N PRO A 583 27.78 9.83 9.08
CA PRO A 583 26.89 10.35 10.13
C PRO A 583 27.64 10.89 11.35
N SER A 584 28.71 10.21 11.79
CA SER A 584 29.54 10.63 12.92
C SER A 584 30.23 11.97 12.66
N ILE A 585 30.91 12.10 11.52
CA ILE A 585 31.60 13.33 11.14
C ILE A 585 30.60 14.48 10.94
N HIS A 586 29.43 14.21 10.36
CA HIS A 586 28.37 15.21 10.21
C HIS A 586 27.97 15.80 11.57
N LYS A 587 27.72 14.95 12.56
CA LYS A 587 27.37 15.36 13.94
C LYS A 587 28.49 16.15 14.60
N LEU A 588 29.74 15.69 14.47
CA LEU A 588 30.91 16.35 15.07
C LEU A 588 31.21 17.71 14.42
N LEU A 589 30.95 17.84 13.11
CA LEU A 589 31.09 19.11 12.39
C LEU A 589 30.04 20.12 12.81
N ILE A 590 28.76 19.72 12.92
CA ILE A 590 27.71 20.61 13.45
C ILE A 590 28.06 21.09 14.86
N LYS A 591 28.52 20.18 15.74
CA LYS A 591 28.93 20.51 17.11
C LYS A 591 30.05 21.57 17.17
N ASN A 592 30.97 21.56 16.21
CA ASN A 592 32.13 22.45 16.19
C ASN A 592 32.05 23.56 15.12
N LEU A 593 30.88 23.74 14.50
CA LEU A 593 30.68 24.52 13.28
C LEU A 593 31.12 25.98 13.41
N GLU A 594 30.73 26.65 14.49
CA GLU A 594 31.08 28.06 14.74
C GLU A 594 32.59 28.28 14.79
N LYS A 595 33.31 27.35 15.43
CA LYS A 595 34.77 27.44 15.57
C LYS A 595 35.45 27.16 14.23
N ILE A 596 34.99 26.15 13.50
CA ILE A 596 35.49 25.81 12.15
C ILE A 596 35.32 27.01 11.21
N PHE A 597 34.15 27.65 11.20
CA PHE A 597 33.88 28.82 10.35
C PHE A 597 34.69 30.04 10.75
N LYS A 598 34.90 30.28 12.05
CA LYS A 598 35.80 31.33 12.51
C LYS A 598 37.21 31.12 11.97
N THR A 599 37.72 29.89 11.98
CA THR A 599 39.03 29.55 11.42
C THR A 599 39.04 29.70 9.90
N LEU A 600 38.05 29.19 9.16
CA LEU A 600 37.98 29.35 7.70
C LEU A 600 37.94 30.82 7.28
N GLY A 601 37.23 31.66 8.04
CA GLY A 601 37.20 33.10 7.85
C GLY A 601 38.58 33.76 8.03
N GLN A 602 39.35 33.34 9.03
CA GLN A 602 40.72 33.84 9.27
C GLN A 602 41.68 33.54 8.12
N TYR A 603 41.46 32.42 7.40
CA TYR A 603 42.27 32.01 6.25
C TYR A 603 41.67 32.43 4.89
N ASN A 604 40.70 33.34 4.87
CA ASN A 604 40.02 33.84 3.66
C ASN A 604 39.37 32.75 2.78
N GLN A 605 38.87 31.66 3.38
CA GLN A 605 38.26 30.52 2.68
C GLN A 605 36.74 30.66 2.50
N GLN A 606 36.27 31.79 1.97
CA GLN A 606 34.83 32.09 1.87
C GLN A 606 34.08 31.11 0.95
N SER A 607 34.68 30.73 -0.19
CA SER A 607 34.07 29.79 -1.14
C SER A 607 33.81 28.42 -0.51
N VAL A 608 34.84 27.86 0.15
CA VAL A 608 34.75 26.56 0.84
C VAL A 608 33.77 26.61 2.00
N THR A 609 33.71 27.74 2.72
CA THR A 609 32.73 27.95 3.80
C THR A 609 31.30 27.84 3.26
N PHE A 610 31.01 28.50 2.12
CA PHE A 610 29.68 28.43 1.50
C PHE A 610 29.32 27.01 1.05
N SER A 611 30.25 26.30 0.39
CA SER A 611 30.03 24.91 -0.02
C SER A 611 29.78 23.99 1.17
N LEU A 612 30.53 24.15 2.27
CA LEU A 612 30.35 23.36 3.49
C LEU A 612 29.02 23.66 4.17
N VAL A 613 28.63 24.94 4.29
CA VAL A 613 27.31 25.32 4.83
C VAL A 613 26.18 24.74 3.97
N SER A 614 26.29 24.84 2.64
CA SER A 614 25.28 24.33 1.72
C SER A 614 25.13 22.80 1.82
N ALA A 615 26.24 22.07 1.88
CA ALA A 615 26.25 20.62 2.03
C ALA A 615 25.64 20.19 3.39
N LEU A 616 26.07 20.81 4.49
CA LEU A 616 25.52 20.53 5.83
C LEU A 616 24.05 20.93 5.94
N GLY A 617 23.65 22.05 5.34
CA GLY A 617 22.26 22.51 5.31
C GLY A 617 21.33 21.55 4.56
N ARG A 618 21.82 20.90 3.50
CA ARG A 618 21.08 19.83 2.80
C ARG A 618 20.94 18.55 3.62
N LEU A 619 21.93 18.26 4.48
CA LEU A 619 21.91 17.10 5.37
C LEU A 619 21.02 17.29 6.60
N GLY A 620 20.71 18.53 6.97
CA GLY A 620 19.83 18.89 8.07
C GLY A 620 20.47 18.74 9.46
N ASP A 621 19.70 19.03 10.51
CA ASP A 621 20.17 18.88 11.89
C ASP A 621 20.28 17.40 12.32
N THR A 622 21.18 17.13 13.26
CA THR A 622 21.52 15.77 13.73
C THR A 622 20.81 15.35 15.01
N ASN A 623 19.63 15.93 15.29
CA ASN A 623 18.86 15.69 16.52
C ASN A 623 18.47 14.23 16.73
#